data_AF-A0A954BIL3-F1
#
_entry.id   AF-A0A954BIL3-F1
#
_cell.length_a   1.000
_cell.length_b   1.000
_cell.length_c   1.000
_cell.angle_alpha   90.00
_cell.angle_beta   90.00
_cell.angle_gamma   90.00
#
_symmetry.space_group_name_H-M   'P 1'
#
loop_
_entity.id
_entity.type
_entity.pdbx_description
1 polymer ?
#
loop_
_entity_poly.entity_id
_entity_poly.type
_entity_poly.pdbx_seq_one_letter_code
_entity_poly.pdbx_strand_id
1 'polypeptide(L)'
;MIQDAERPIMFELTQTADLIGWDGDREEARWKEFVADIRLALERSGKSSDDAPKRVPAAATAPDATIENTFWTSIKDSDDEADFEAYLSRYPDGHFVDLARNRLTALSRTADEPASAPTPMPAPAAVPSPAPEPVPAPAAAAAAGNRPNPVILGGGALAIAAAIAIFAFGGSGTSGDAGTGDDETPAGPVMFADCDTCPSMVVVPAGTFSMGSEASEPGRTGNEGPLHLVTLSAFAIGETEVTFDEWDACVADDGCGSYSPPDRDYGRGTQPVIGVSWYDAGAYASWLSRKTGRTYRLPTEAEWEYAARADTATPYWWGDRFDPAIAPVNAPVPPDTLAANPFGLKAMLGNAREWVEDCYINNYTDAPTDGSARHDGDCARRILRGGAWGRDADDHRAANRARIDASVRDKVFGFRLVTTDLPEASEE
;
A
#
# COMPACT_ATOMS: atom_id res chain seq x y z
N MET A 1 -20.84 -19.44 -13.86
CA MET A 1 -21.87 -20.11 -13.03
C MET A 1 -21.63 -21.61 -13.09
N ILE A 2 -21.50 -22.29 -11.94
CA ILE A 2 -21.56 -23.75 -11.87
C ILE A 2 -23.02 -24.11 -11.56
N GLN A 3 -23.65 -24.93 -12.41
CA GLN A 3 -25.10 -25.08 -12.50
C GLN A 3 -25.77 -25.96 -11.42
N ASP A 4 -25.06 -26.39 -10.37
CA ASP A 4 -25.60 -27.33 -9.38
C ASP A 4 -25.71 -26.79 -7.94
N ALA A 5 -25.81 -25.47 -7.76
CA ALA A 5 -26.09 -24.88 -6.44
C ALA A 5 -27.49 -24.25 -6.40
N GLU A 6 -28.40 -24.81 -5.61
CA GLU A 6 -29.80 -24.37 -5.44
C GLU A 6 -29.96 -22.98 -4.77
N ARG A 7 -28.89 -22.26 -4.44
CA ARG A 7 -28.95 -20.93 -3.82
C ARG A 7 -27.78 -20.05 -4.28
N PRO A 8 -28.01 -18.79 -4.68
CA PRO A 8 -26.93 -17.82 -4.82
C PRO A 8 -26.43 -17.47 -3.42
N ILE A 9 -25.30 -18.07 -3.04
CA ILE A 9 -24.49 -17.61 -1.92
C ILE A 9 -23.42 -16.69 -2.54
N MET A 10 -23.40 -15.43 -2.14
CA MET A 10 -22.31 -14.50 -2.47
C MET A 10 -21.06 -14.99 -1.76
N PHE A 11 -20.25 -15.80 -2.44
CA PHE A 11 -18.88 -16.04 -2.04
C PHE A 11 -18.05 -14.88 -2.60
N GLU A 12 -17.47 -14.06 -1.72
CA GLU A 12 -16.22 -13.38 -2.07
C GLU A 12 -15.21 -14.47 -2.37
N LEU A 13 -14.86 -14.64 -3.64
CA LEU A 13 -13.70 -15.43 -4.04
C LEU A 13 -12.45 -14.72 -3.51
N THR A 14 -12.09 -14.98 -2.26
CA THR A 14 -10.77 -14.71 -1.75
C THR A 14 -9.80 -15.71 -2.37
N GLN A 15 -9.01 -15.21 -3.33
CA GLN A 15 -7.54 -15.16 -3.21
C GLN A 15 -6.59 -16.19 -3.84
N THR A 16 -6.97 -17.28 -4.52
CA THR A 16 -5.90 -18.28 -4.82
C THR A 16 -5.86 -18.99 -6.19
N ALA A 17 -6.81 -18.82 -7.11
CA ALA A 17 -6.65 -19.43 -8.44
C ALA A 17 -6.90 -18.48 -9.61
N ASP A 18 -5.84 -18.22 -10.37
CA ASP A 18 -5.89 -17.54 -11.65
C ASP A 18 -6.40 -18.50 -12.75
N LEU A 19 -7.61 -18.25 -13.26
CA LEU A 19 -8.20 -18.98 -14.39
C LEU A 19 -8.18 -18.15 -15.68
N ILE A 20 -7.38 -17.09 -15.76
CA ILE A 20 -7.22 -16.31 -16.98
C ILE A 20 -6.50 -17.18 -18.03
N GLY A 21 -7.08 -17.24 -19.23
CA GLY A 21 -6.59 -18.11 -20.31
C GLY A 21 -6.77 -19.61 -20.04
N TRP A 22 -7.63 -20.00 -19.10
CA TRP A 22 -8.02 -21.40 -18.91
C TRP A 22 -8.92 -21.86 -20.06
N ASP A 23 -8.51 -22.92 -20.74
CA ASP A 23 -9.18 -23.46 -21.92
C ASP A 23 -10.33 -24.43 -21.60
N GLY A 24 -10.53 -24.71 -20.31
CA GLY A 24 -11.55 -25.65 -19.82
C GLY A 24 -10.99 -26.97 -19.30
N ASP A 25 -9.67 -27.18 -19.32
CA ASP A 25 -9.06 -28.43 -18.84
C ASP A 25 -9.11 -28.56 -17.30
N ARG A 26 -9.98 -29.46 -16.84
CA ARG A 26 -10.19 -29.74 -15.41
C ARG A 26 -9.11 -30.62 -14.78
N GLU A 27 -8.17 -31.11 -15.58
CA GLU A 27 -7.03 -31.86 -15.09
C GLU A 27 -5.83 -30.97 -14.73
N GLU A 28 -5.85 -29.69 -15.13
CA GLU A 28 -4.81 -28.71 -14.81
C GLU A 28 -4.69 -28.45 -13.30
N ALA A 29 -3.46 -28.26 -12.84
CA ALA A 29 -3.13 -28.05 -11.43
C ALA A 29 -3.86 -26.83 -10.85
N ARG A 30 -3.91 -25.71 -11.59
CA ARG A 30 -4.60 -24.47 -11.17
C ARG A 30 -6.10 -24.65 -10.98
N TRP A 31 -6.75 -25.49 -11.79
CA TRP A 31 -8.17 -25.80 -11.63
C TRP A 31 -8.41 -26.69 -10.40
N LYS A 32 -7.52 -27.67 -10.16
CA LYS A 32 -7.60 -28.53 -8.98
C LYS A 32 -7.38 -27.74 -7.68
N GLU A 33 -6.47 -26.77 -7.71
CA GLU A 33 -6.19 -25.84 -6.61
C GLU A 33 -7.40 -24.94 -6.32
N PHE A 34 -7.98 -24.30 -7.35
CA PHE A 34 -9.24 -23.56 -7.23
C PHE A 34 -10.36 -24.36 -6.55
N VAL A 35 -10.56 -25.62 -6.97
CA VAL A 35 -11.58 -26.50 -6.41
C VAL A 35 -11.26 -26.89 -4.96
N ALA A 36 -9.99 -27.05 -4.61
CA ALA A 36 -9.56 -27.35 -3.25
C ALA A 36 -9.84 -26.16 -2.30
N ASP A 37 -9.58 -24.94 -2.74
CA ASP A 37 -9.83 -23.73 -1.95
C ASP A 37 -11.32 -23.52 -1.67
N ILE A 38 -12.17 -23.77 -2.67
CA ILE A 38 -13.63 -23.74 -2.51
C ILE A 38 -14.07 -24.76 -1.45
N ARG A 39 -13.52 -25.98 -1.46
CA ARG A 39 -13.87 -27.00 -0.46
C ARG A 39 -13.45 -26.58 0.94
N LEU A 40 -12.24 -26.03 1.09
CA LEU A 40 -11.74 -25.54 2.37
C LEU A 40 -12.62 -24.40 2.92
N ALA A 41 -13.06 -23.48 2.05
CA ALA A 41 -13.96 -22.39 2.43
C ALA A 41 -15.33 -22.91 2.88
N LEU A 42 -15.88 -23.92 2.20
CA LEU A 42 -17.14 -24.56 2.58
C LEU A 42 -17.05 -25.26 3.94
N GLU A 43 -15.96 -25.98 4.20
CA GLU A 43 -15.72 -26.65 5.49
C GLU A 43 -15.58 -25.65 6.65
N ARG A 44 -14.97 -24.48 6.41
CA ARG A 44 -14.89 -23.38 7.38
C ARG A 44 -16.26 -22.75 7.65
N SER A 45 -17.09 -22.59 6.62
CA SER A 45 -18.43 -21.98 6.73
C SER A 45 -19.44 -22.85 7.47
N GLY A 46 -19.28 -24.18 7.44
CA GLY A 46 -20.18 -25.13 8.11
C GLY A 46 -20.13 -25.14 9.64
N LYS A 47 -19.26 -24.32 10.26
CA LYS A 47 -19.07 -24.28 11.72
C LYS A 47 -19.78 -23.13 12.44
N SER A 48 -20.50 -22.24 11.75
CA SER A 48 -21.19 -21.12 12.40
C SER A 48 -22.44 -20.68 11.65
N SER A 49 -23.60 -21.26 11.96
CA SER A 49 -24.87 -20.68 11.51
C SER A 49 -26.05 -21.13 12.38
N ASP A 50 -26.19 -20.56 13.58
CA ASP A 50 -27.43 -20.69 14.35
C ASP A 50 -28.12 -19.34 14.65
N ASP A 51 -27.68 -18.21 14.11
CA ASP A 51 -28.40 -16.94 14.34
C ASP A 51 -28.23 -15.88 13.24
N ALA A 52 -29.09 -15.91 12.20
CA ALA A 52 -29.22 -14.82 11.24
C ALA A 52 -30.70 -14.40 11.05
N PRO A 53 -31.07 -13.12 11.31
CA PRO A 53 -32.45 -12.65 11.20
C PRO A 53 -32.88 -12.31 9.76
N LYS A 54 -34.20 -12.34 9.55
CA LYS A 54 -34.93 -12.31 8.26
C LYS A 54 -34.87 -10.97 7.51
N ARG A 55 -34.92 -11.10 6.18
CA ARG A 55 -34.89 -10.09 5.10
C ARG A 55 -36.10 -9.14 5.09
N VAL A 56 -35.87 -7.86 4.75
CA VAL A 56 -36.89 -6.84 4.40
C VAL A 56 -36.81 -6.55 2.87
N PRO A 57 -37.92 -6.25 2.16
CA PRO A 57 -37.97 -6.22 0.70
C PRO A 57 -37.62 -4.88 0.05
N ALA A 58 -37.27 -4.98 -1.24
CA ALA A 58 -36.61 -4.01 -2.13
C ALA A 58 -37.49 -2.84 -2.64
N ALA A 59 -36.82 -1.81 -3.17
CA ALA A 59 -37.41 -0.79 -4.05
C ALA A 59 -36.57 -0.57 -5.34
N ALA A 60 -37.24 -0.76 -6.48
CA ALA A 60 -37.07 -0.32 -7.89
C ALA A 60 -35.68 -0.02 -8.51
N THR A 61 -35.30 -0.37 -9.74
CA THR A 61 -35.80 -1.25 -10.83
C THR A 61 -34.58 -1.50 -11.75
N ALA A 62 -34.09 -2.73 -11.84
CA ALA A 62 -32.83 -3.13 -12.51
C ALA A 62 -32.80 -3.35 -14.05
N PRO A 63 -33.88 -3.22 -14.87
CA PRO A 63 -33.75 -3.51 -16.30
C PRO A 63 -32.97 -2.45 -17.09
N ASP A 64 -33.16 -1.17 -16.80
CA ASP A 64 -32.66 -0.08 -17.67
C ASP A 64 -31.15 0.15 -17.51
N ALA A 65 -30.63 0.06 -16.28
CA ALA A 65 -29.19 0.15 -16.00
C ALA A 65 -28.39 -1.00 -16.65
N THR A 66 -28.99 -2.19 -16.76
CA THR A 66 -28.34 -3.35 -17.42
C THR A 66 -28.28 -3.15 -18.94
N ILE A 67 -29.34 -2.60 -19.53
CA ILE A 67 -29.42 -2.31 -20.97
C ILE A 67 -28.51 -1.13 -21.33
N GLU A 68 -28.49 -0.08 -20.50
CA GLU A 68 -27.59 1.05 -20.63
C GLU A 68 -26.12 0.62 -20.55
N ASN A 69 -25.74 -0.18 -19.54
CA ASN A 69 -24.38 -0.69 -19.41
C ASN A 69 -23.99 -1.53 -20.63
N THR A 70 -24.89 -2.36 -21.15
CA THR A 70 -24.64 -3.15 -22.36
C THR A 70 -24.41 -2.24 -23.58
N PHE A 71 -25.24 -1.21 -23.76
CA PHE A 71 -25.06 -0.23 -24.82
C PHE A 71 -23.72 0.48 -24.70
N TRP A 72 -23.40 1.01 -23.52
CA TRP A 72 -22.15 1.71 -23.26
C TRP A 72 -20.93 0.82 -23.51
N THR A 73 -20.94 -0.43 -23.02
CA THR A 73 -19.84 -1.37 -23.26
C THR A 73 -19.61 -1.69 -24.73
N SER A 74 -20.62 -1.56 -25.58
CA SER A 74 -20.49 -1.78 -27.02
C SER A 74 -19.86 -0.61 -27.78
N ILE A 75 -19.92 0.61 -27.23
CA ILE A 75 -19.46 1.83 -27.92
C ILE A 75 -18.28 2.54 -27.24
N LYS A 76 -17.94 2.20 -25.99
CA LYS A 76 -16.95 2.93 -25.17
C LYS A 76 -15.56 3.08 -25.79
N ASP A 77 -15.19 2.15 -26.67
CA ASP A 77 -13.91 2.09 -27.39
C ASP A 77 -14.09 2.42 -28.90
N SER A 78 -15.25 2.95 -29.31
CA SER A 78 -15.51 3.38 -30.69
C SER A 78 -14.80 4.70 -31.00
N ASP A 79 -14.36 4.84 -32.24
CA ASP A 79 -13.81 6.09 -32.79
C ASP A 79 -14.85 6.84 -33.67
N ASP A 80 -16.10 6.38 -33.70
CA ASP A 80 -17.20 7.02 -34.43
C ASP A 80 -17.99 7.96 -33.52
N GLU A 81 -18.04 9.24 -33.88
CA GLU A 81 -18.80 10.27 -33.16
C GLU A 81 -20.30 9.94 -33.05
N ALA A 82 -20.86 9.30 -34.08
CA ALA A 82 -22.28 8.98 -34.14
C ALA A 82 -22.71 7.99 -33.04
N ASP A 83 -21.80 7.12 -32.57
CA ASP A 83 -22.09 6.16 -31.51
C ASP A 83 -22.31 6.85 -30.16
N PHE A 84 -21.49 7.86 -29.85
CA PHE A 84 -21.61 8.64 -28.62
C PHE A 84 -22.79 9.60 -28.65
N GLU A 85 -23.09 10.20 -29.81
CA GLU A 85 -24.32 10.99 -30.01
C GLU A 85 -25.58 10.14 -29.84
N ALA A 86 -25.58 8.91 -30.38
CA ALA A 86 -26.68 7.97 -30.23
C ALA A 86 -26.89 7.59 -28.75
N TYR A 87 -25.81 7.36 -28.00
CA TYR A 87 -25.89 7.10 -26.56
C TYR A 87 -26.49 8.30 -25.79
N LEU A 88 -26.00 9.52 -26.04
CA LEU A 88 -26.47 10.74 -25.38
C LEU A 88 -27.95 11.07 -25.68
N SER A 89 -28.40 10.74 -26.89
CA SER A 89 -29.80 10.89 -27.31
C SER A 89 -30.71 9.83 -26.66
N ARG A 90 -30.20 8.59 -26.54
CA ARG A 90 -30.93 7.45 -25.96
C ARG A 90 -31.04 7.52 -24.44
N TYR A 91 -30.00 8.03 -23.77
CA TYR A 91 -29.88 8.10 -22.31
C TYR A 91 -29.43 9.51 -21.87
N PRO A 92 -30.29 10.55 -21.96
CA PRO A 92 -29.92 11.92 -21.65
C PRO A 92 -29.52 12.16 -20.18
N ASP A 93 -30.03 11.32 -19.27
CA ASP A 93 -29.71 11.30 -17.83
C ASP A 93 -28.98 10.00 -17.41
N GLY A 94 -28.29 9.36 -18.37
CA GLY A 94 -27.57 8.11 -18.16
C GLY A 94 -26.29 8.22 -17.32
N HIS A 95 -25.85 7.08 -16.77
CA HIS A 95 -24.67 6.96 -15.90
C HIS A 95 -23.34 7.29 -16.61
N PHE A 96 -23.27 7.20 -17.94
CA PHE A 96 -22.06 7.47 -18.73
C PHE A 96 -22.15 8.73 -19.59
N VAL A 97 -23.13 9.60 -19.32
CA VAL A 97 -23.36 10.83 -20.10
C VAL A 97 -22.12 11.73 -20.14
N ASP A 98 -21.40 11.88 -19.02
CA ASP A 98 -20.20 12.72 -18.97
C ASP A 98 -19.02 12.09 -19.71
N LEU A 99 -18.88 10.76 -19.65
CA LEU A 99 -17.86 10.04 -20.42
C LEU A 99 -18.13 10.14 -21.93
N ALA A 100 -19.39 9.97 -22.36
CA ALA A 100 -19.78 10.08 -23.76
C ALA A 100 -19.53 11.48 -24.33
N ARG A 101 -19.85 12.55 -23.58
CA ARG A 101 -19.55 13.95 -23.98
C ARG A 101 -18.04 14.21 -24.10
N ASN A 102 -17.26 13.68 -23.16
CA ASN A 102 -15.81 13.82 -23.16
C ASN A 102 -15.20 13.12 -24.38
N ARG A 103 -15.75 11.96 -24.78
CA ARG A 103 -15.28 11.24 -25.96
C ARG A 103 -15.65 11.92 -27.27
N LEU A 104 -16.88 12.40 -27.40
CA LEU A 104 -17.30 13.20 -28.54
C LEU A 104 -16.41 14.45 -28.72
N THR A 105 -16.11 15.16 -27.63
CA THR A 105 -15.22 16.33 -27.66
C THR A 105 -13.79 15.98 -28.09
N ALA A 106 -13.29 14.80 -27.72
CA ALA A 106 -11.96 14.35 -28.13
C ALA A 106 -11.91 14.00 -29.63
N LEU A 107 -12.95 13.34 -30.15
CA LEU A 107 -13.06 12.97 -31.57
C LEU A 107 -13.20 14.20 -32.49
N SER A 108 -13.98 15.20 -32.06
CA SER A 108 -14.15 16.42 -32.86
C SER A 108 -12.87 17.26 -32.92
N ARG A 109 -12.02 17.21 -31.88
CA ARG A 109 -10.69 17.84 -31.90
C ARG A 109 -9.72 17.14 -32.85
N THR A 110 -9.80 15.82 -32.97
CA THR A 110 -8.98 15.07 -33.94
C THR A 110 -9.43 15.27 -35.39
N ALA A 111 -10.70 15.62 -35.62
CA ALA A 111 -11.21 15.95 -36.96
C ALA A 111 -10.78 17.36 -37.43
N ASP A 112 -10.54 18.29 -36.50
CA ASP A 112 -10.16 19.69 -36.78
C ASP A 112 -8.63 19.91 -36.93
N GLU A 113 -7.80 18.88 -36.73
CA GLU A 113 -6.34 18.99 -36.84
C GLU A 113 -5.86 18.53 -38.23
N PRO A 114 -5.35 19.44 -39.11
CA PRO A 114 -4.85 19.02 -40.42
C PRO A 114 -3.57 18.22 -40.24
N ALA A 115 -3.60 16.97 -40.72
CA ALA A 115 -2.48 16.04 -40.70
C ALA A 115 -1.19 16.65 -41.28
N SER A 116 -0.22 16.94 -40.40
CA SER A 116 1.15 17.22 -40.80
C SER A 116 1.95 15.91 -40.74
N ALA A 117 2.48 15.48 -41.89
CA ALA A 117 3.27 14.26 -42.00
C ALA A 117 4.57 14.34 -41.17
N PRO A 118 5.04 13.24 -40.57
CA PRO A 118 6.26 13.26 -39.75
C PRO A 118 7.51 13.39 -40.64
N THR A 119 8.36 14.36 -40.32
CA THR A 119 9.72 14.48 -40.85
C THR A 119 10.62 13.37 -40.31
N PRO A 120 11.56 12.83 -41.10
CA PRO A 120 12.47 11.78 -40.62
C PRO A 120 13.53 12.37 -39.68
N MET A 121 13.71 11.76 -38.51
CA MET A 121 14.79 12.10 -37.58
C MET A 121 16.18 11.73 -38.14
N PRO A 122 17.24 12.49 -37.85
CA PRO A 122 18.61 12.13 -38.22
C PRO A 122 19.16 11.04 -37.28
N ALA A 123 19.99 10.15 -37.84
CA ALA A 123 20.62 9.05 -37.12
C ALA A 123 21.58 9.53 -35.99
N PRO A 124 21.68 8.81 -34.87
CA PRO A 124 22.58 9.18 -33.78
C PRO A 124 24.04 8.94 -34.14
N ALA A 125 24.91 9.91 -33.82
CA ALA A 125 26.35 9.78 -33.95
C ALA A 125 26.92 8.85 -32.86
N ALA A 126 27.91 8.04 -33.24
CA ALA A 126 28.60 7.10 -32.37
C ALA A 126 29.40 7.82 -31.26
N VAL A 127 29.22 7.38 -30.02
CA VAL A 127 30.03 7.80 -28.86
C VAL A 127 31.24 6.85 -28.72
N PRO A 128 32.49 7.33 -28.56
CA PRO A 128 33.64 6.46 -28.34
C PRO A 128 33.69 5.96 -26.88
N SER A 129 34.04 4.68 -26.69
CA SER A 129 34.20 4.04 -25.38
C SER A 129 35.33 4.66 -24.53
N PRO A 130 35.18 4.72 -23.19
CA PRO A 130 36.25 5.14 -22.29
C PRO A 130 37.34 4.06 -22.15
N ALA A 131 38.60 4.49 -22.04
CA ALA A 131 39.78 3.65 -21.84
C ALA A 131 39.82 3.04 -20.42
N PRO A 132 40.45 1.87 -20.21
CA PRO A 132 40.55 1.24 -18.89
C PRO A 132 41.57 1.94 -17.99
N GLU A 133 41.24 2.08 -16.72
CA GLU A 133 42.15 2.57 -15.66
C GLU A 133 43.27 1.56 -15.33
N PRO A 134 44.45 2.03 -14.85
CA PRO A 134 45.59 1.17 -14.58
C PRO A 134 45.46 0.43 -13.23
N VAL A 135 45.69 -0.88 -13.27
CA VAL A 135 45.80 -1.76 -12.09
C VAL A 135 47.16 -1.55 -11.41
N PRO A 136 47.23 -1.40 -10.06
CA PRO A 136 48.51 -1.34 -9.36
C PRO A 136 49.17 -2.74 -9.24
N ALA A 137 50.49 -2.76 -9.43
CA ALA A 137 51.35 -3.94 -9.43
C ALA A 137 51.53 -4.59 -8.04
N PRO A 138 51.84 -5.91 -7.96
CA PRO A 138 51.96 -6.62 -6.69
C PRO A 138 53.33 -6.39 -6.03
N ALA A 139 53.34 -6.18 -4.71
CA ALA A 139 54.55 -6.17 -3.92
C ALA A 139 55.08 -7.61 -3.71
N ALA A 140 56.36 -7.80 -4.04
CA ALA A 140 57.08 -9.06 -3.95
C ALA A 140 57.46 -9.43 -2.50
N ALA A 141 57.51 -10.75 -2.27
CA ALA A 141 57.86 -11.41 -1.02
C ALA A 141 59.32 -11.21 -0.59
N ALA A 142 59.54 -11.20 0.73
CA ALA A 142 60.79 -11.61 1.36
C ALA A 142 60.51 -12.78 2.32
N ALA A 143 61.35 -13.81 2.20
CA ALA A 143 61.21 -15.13 2.78
C ALA A 143 61.94 -15.31 4.13
N ALA A 144 61.79 -16.54 4.66
CA ALA A 144 62.46 -17.18 5.80
C ALA A 144 61.81 -16.92 7.17
N GLY A 145 61.47 -17.91 8.00
CA GLY A 145 61.65 -19.36 7.96
C GLY A 145 61.30 -19.96 9.33
N ASN A 146 60.98 -21.25 9.33
CA ASN A 146 60.89 -22.20 10.45
C ASN A 146 59.72 -22.15 11.46
N ARG A 147 58.87 -23.19 11.30
CA ARG A 147 58.14 -23.96 12.34
C ARG A 147 59.14 -24.50 13.41
N PRO A 148 58.75 -24.76 14.68
CA PRO A 148 57.74 -25.80 14.99
C PRO A 148 56.81 -25.56 16.21
N ASN A 149 55.60 -26.14 16.13
CA ASN A 149 54.79 -26.60 17.26
C ASN A 149 55.43 -27.89 17.85
N PRO A 150 55.14 -28.37 19.08
CA PRO A 150 53.80 -28.38 19.71
C PRO A 150 53.81 -28.22 21.25
N VAL A 151 52.63 -28.27 21.89
CA VAL A 151 52.25 -29.24 22.96
C VAL A 151 50.88 -28.88 23.57
N ILE A 152 50.12 -29.95 23.84
CA ILE A 152 48.77 -30.06 24.40
C ILE A 152 48.78 -29.96 25.94
N LEU A 153 47.63 -29.57 26.51
CA LEU A 153 47.02 -29.85 27.84
C LEU A 153 46.66 -28.51 28.51
N GLY A 154 45.45 -28.28 29.03
CA GLY A 154 44.38 -29.17 29.42
C GLY A 154 43.75 -28.59 30.68
N GLY A 155 42.41 -28.63 30.76
CA GLY A 155 41.69 -28.66 32.03
C GLY A 155 41.38 -27.33 32.71
N GLY A 156 40.07 -27.11 32.92
CA GLY A 156 39.61 -26.93 34.29
C GLY A 156 39.02 -25.57 34.66
N ALA A 157 37.70 -25.59 34.80
CA ALA A 157 36.92 -25.04 35.92
C ALA A 157 37.03 -23.53 36.22
N LEU A 158 35.94 -22.77 36.05
CA LEU A 158 34.81 -22.59 36.97
C LEU A 158 35.05 -21.44 37.97
N ALA A 159 33.99 -20.65 38.14
CA ALA A 159 33.64 -19.80 39.29
C ALA A 159 33.94 -18.29 39.20
N ILE A 160 32.86 -17.55 38.91
CA ILE A 160 32.18 -16.61 39.83
C ILE A 160 33.10 -15.76 40.72
N ALA A 161 33.07 -14.44 40.53
CA ALA A 161 32.74 -13.49 41.60
C ALA A 161 32.55 -12.08 41.05
N ALA A 162 31.38 -11.51 41.35
CA ALA A 162 31.15 -10.08 41.34
C ALA A 162 32.00 -9.40 42.41
N ALA A 163 32.55 -8.22 42.10
CA ALA A 163 32.87 -7.23 43.12
C ALA A 163 32.88 -5.82 42.50
N ILE A 164 31.89 -5.05 42.95
CA ILE A 164 31.83 -3.60 42.87
C ILE A 164 33.03 -3.02 43.64
N ALA A 165 33.76 -2.09 43.03
CA ALA A 165 34.64 -1.18 43.75
C ALA A 165 34.58 0.21 43.10
N ILE A 166 33.85 1.09 43.79
CA ILE A 166 33.87 2.54 43.60
C ILE A 166 35.23 3.03 44.11
N PHE A 167 35.99 3.72 43.27
CA PHE A 167 37.04 4.64 43.71
C PHE A 167 36.92 5.95 42.93
N ALA A 168 36.54 6.98 43.66
CA ALA A 168 36.70 8.38 43.27
C ALA A 168 38.02 8.90 43.83
N PHE A 169 38.86 9.47 42.96
CA PHE A 169 39.84 10.55 43.17
C PHE A 169 40.41 10.78 41.75
N GLY A 170 40.41 11.96 41.14
CA GLY A 170 40.58 13.30 41.70
C GLY A 170 41.87 13.91 41.14
N GLY A 171 41.80 14.40 39.89
CA GLY A 171 42.62 15.51 39.36
C GLY A 171 44.05 15.25 38.88
N SER A 172 44.29 15.47 37.57
CA SER A 172 44.99 16.67 37.03
C SER A 172 45.86 16.35 35.81
N GLY A 173 45.30 16.65 34.63
CA GLY A 173 45.92 17.23 33.42
C GLY A 173 47.30 16.79 32.92
N THR A 174 47.33 16.24 31.71
CA THR A 174 48.04 16.85 30.58
C THR A 174 47.32 16.58 29.26
N SER A 175 47.20 17.66 28.49
CA SER A 175 46.70 17.87 27.14
C SER A 175 46.96 16.74 26.13
N GLY A 176 45.87 16.30 25.50
CA GLY A 176 45.84 15.59 24.23
C GLY A 176 44.54 15.95 23.52
N ASP A 177 44.59 16.99 22.71
CA ASP A 177 43.52 17.37 21.79
C ASP A 177 43.46 16.33 20.67
N ALA A 178 42.41 15.51 20.66
CA ALA A 178 42.08 14.61 19.57
C ALA A 178 40.58 14.29 19.64
N GLY A 179 39.81 15.10 18.91
CA GLY A 179 38.52 14.74 18.31
C GLY A 179 37.43 14.27 19.27
N THR A 180 36.57 15.21 19.68
CA THR A 180 35.18 14.87 19.98
C THR A 180 34.57 14.29 18.70
N GLY A 181 34.52 12.97 18.62
CA GLY A 181 33.54 12.32 17.77
C GLY A 181 32.19 12.68 18.35
N ASP A 182 31.47 13.55 17.66
CA ASP A 182 30.06 13.78 17.94
C ASP A 182 29.37 12.43 17.85
N ASP A 183 28.93 11.92 19.00
CA ASP A 183 28.02 10.79 19.11
C ASP A 183 26.68 11.30 18.60
N GLU A 184 26.57 11.41 17.27
CA GLU A 184 25.37 11.83 16.57
C GLU A 184 24.30 10.76 16.85
N THR A 185 23.52 11.02 17.91
CA THR A 185 22.27 10.32 18.14
C THR A 185 21.50 10.39 16.82
N PRO A 186 21.10 9.26 16.22
CA PRO A 186 20.41 9.28 14.93
C PRO A 186 19.26 10.28 15.04
N ALA A 187 19.27 11.29 14.17
CA ALA A 187 18.17 12.24 14.10
C ALA A 187 16.88 11.44 13.96
N GLY A 188 15.91 11.70 14.84
CA GLY A 188 14.60 11.06 14.79
C GLY A 188 13.91 11.34 13.44
N PRO A 189 12.79 10.64 13.15
CA PRO A 189 12.05 10.88 11.92
C PRO A 189 11.72 12.38 11.78
N VAL A 190 11.90 12.92 10.57
CA VAL A 190 11.51 14.31 10.28
C VAL A 190 9.99 14.35 10.17
N MET A 191 9.35 15.18 11.00
CA MET A 191 7.90 15.27 11.11
C MET A 191 7.40 16.70 10.92
N PHE A 192 6.20 16.85 10.35
CA PHE A 192 5.54 18.15 10.23
C PHE A 192 4.02 18.00 10.19
N ALA A 193 3.31 19.08 10.51
CA ALA A 193 1.87 19.22 10.27
C ALA A 193 1.63 20.63 9.70
N ASP A 194 0.80 20.73 8.65
CA ASP A 194 0.55 22.01 7.98
C ASP A 194 -0.42 22.92 8.77
N CYS A 195 -1.15 22.37 9.74
CA CYS A 195 -2.07 23.10 10.62
C CYS A 195 -2.43 22.29 11.89
N ASP A 196 -3.04 22.94 12.90
CA ASP A 196 -3.43 22.31 14.18
C ASP A 196 -4.46 21.16 14.05
N THR A 197 -5.15 21.08 12.92
CA THR A 197 -6.17 20.05 12.62
C THR A 197 -5.80 19.19 11.42
N CYS A 198 -4.55 19.29 10.96
CA CYS A 198 -4.02 18.55 9.83
C CYS A 198 -3.29 17.30 10.34
N PRO A 199 -3.29 16.20 9.56
CA PRO A 199 -2.52 15.02 9.91
C PRO A 199 -1.03 15.34 10.11
N SER A 200 -0.45 14.75 11.17
CA SER A 200 1.00 14.69 11.36
C SER A 200 1.61 13.81 10.27
N MET A 201 2.63 14.32 9.59
CA MET A 201 3.29 13.68 8.46
C MET A 201 4.72 13.31 8.84
N VAL A 202 5.17 12.13 8.42
CA VAL A 202 6.53 11.63 8.63
C VAL A 202 7.23 11.51 7.28
N VAL A 203 8.42 12.09 7.16
CA VAL A 203 9.26 11.95 5.96
C VAL A 203 9.87 10.55 5.93
N VAL A 204 9.54 9.82 4.87
CA VAL A 204 10.07 8.51 4.53
C VAL A 204 11.20 8.68 3.51
N PRO A 205 12.40 8.12 3.74
CA PRO A 205 13.54 8.30 2.87
C PRO A 205 13.34 7.61 1.52
N ALA A 206 13.99 8.15 0.48
CA ALA A 206 14.10 7.46 -0.81
C ALA A 206 14.77 6.10 -0.63
N GLY A 207 14.37 5.11 -1.41
CA GLY A 207 14.91 3.77 -1.27
C GLY A 207 14.44 2.80 -2.34
N THR A 208 14.90 1.56 -2.23
CA THR A 208 14.47 0.46 -3.09
C THR A 208 14.15 -0.73 -2.22
N PHE A 209 12.99 -1.34 -2.43
CA PHE A 209 12.55 -2.49 -1.64
C PHE A 209 11.94 -3.57 -2.53
N SER A 210 11.80 -4.76 -1.95
CA SER A 210 11.15 -5.90 -2.57
C SER A 210 9.66 -5.88 -2.22
N MET A 211 8.80 -5.58 -3.20
CA MET A 211 7.35 -5.50 -3.04
C MET A 211 6.67 -6.83 -3.34
N GLY A 212 5.73 -7.22 -2.49
CA GLY A 212 5.04 -8.51 -2.52
C GLY A 212 5.57 -9.50 -1.50
N SER A 213 5.23 -10.78 -1.65
CA SER A 213 5.66 -11.84 -0.73
C SER A 213 6.29 -13.03 -1.43
N GLU A 214 7.24 -13.65 -0.73
CA GLU A 214 7.88 -14.89 -1.17
C GLU A 214 6.84 -16.01 -1.31
N ALA A 215 7.00 -16.88 -2.31
CA ALA A 215 6.04 -17.96 -2.56
C ALA A 215 5.83 -18.90 -1.35
N SER A 216 6.83 -19.01 -0.47
CA SER A 216 6.77 -19.82 0.75
C SER A 216 6.31 -19.06 2.01
N GLU A 217 6.00 -17.76 1.91
CA GLU A 217 5.54 -16.98 3.06
C GLU A 217 4.18 -17.53 3.58
N PRO A 218 4.08 -17.92 4.87
CA PRO A 218 2.81 -18.38 5.43
C PRO A 218 1.70 -17.33 5.32
N GLY A 219 0.50 -17.76 4.96
CA GLY A 219 -0.65 -16.87 4.81
C GLY A 219 -0.67 -16.07 3.51
N ARG A 220 0.34 -16.20 2.63
CA ARG A 220 0.39 -15.58 1.30
C ARG A 220 -0.83 -15.92 0.46
N THR A 221 -1.28 -14.94 -0.31
CA THR A 221 -2.36 -15.04 -1.27
C THR A 221 -1.85 -14.85 -2.71
N GLY A 222 -2.63 -15.29 -3.70
CA GLY A 222 -2.18 -15.39 -5.09
C GLY A 222 -1.85 -14.05 -5.77
N ASN A 223 -2.39 -12.94 -5.26
CA ASN A 223 -2.23 -11.60 -5.83
C ASN A 223 -1.01 -10.84 -5.29
N GLU A 224 -0.17 -11.46 -4.45
CA GLU A 224 0.97 -10.79 -3.79
C GLU A 224 2.30 -10.97 -4.52
N GLY A 225 2.30 -11.62 -5.68
CA GLY A 225 3.50 -11.82 -6.48
C GLY A 225 3.33 -11.38 -7.93
N PRO A 226 4.38 -11.51 -8.77
CA PRO A 226 5.74 -11.87 -8.38
C PRO A 226 6.35 -10.83 -7.44
N LEU A 227 7.27 -11.29 -6.59
CA LEU A 227 8.12 -10.40 -5.82
C LEU A 227 8.97 -9.57 -6.80
N HIS A 228 8.99 -8.25 -6.66
CA HIS A 228 9.66 -7.35 -7.59
C HIS A 228 10.28 -6.15 -6.88
N LEU A 229 11.30 -5.54 -7.48
CA LEU A 229 11.94 -4.36 -6.93
C LEU A 229 11.18 -3.09 -7.33
N VAL A 230 10.97 -2.21 -6.36
CA VAL A 230 10.40 -0.88 -6.57
C VAL A 230 11.33 0.16 -5.97
N THR A 231 11.64 1.21 -6.73
CA THR A 231 12.45 2.35 -6.29
C THR A 231 11.56 3.56 -6.08
N LEU A 232 11.64 4.19 -4.90
CA LEU A 232 10.85 5.36 -4.54
C LEU A 232 11.76 6.55 -4.26
N SER A 233 11.33 7.73 -4.69
CA SER A 233 11.82 9.01 -4.15
C SER A 233 11.37 9.18 -2.70
N ALA A 234 11.97 10.13 -1.98
CA ALA A 234 11.49 10.48 -0.65
C ALA A 234 10.09 11.12 -0.75
N PHE A 235 9.25 10.82 0.22
CA PHE A 235 7.89 11.35 0.35
C PHE A 235 7.54 11.47 1.84
N ALA A 236 6.47 12.16 2.17
CA ALA A 236 5.92 12.15 3.52
C ALA A 236 4.58 11.43 3.53
N ILE A 237 4.33 10.62 4.56
CA ILE A 237 3.09 9.88 4.77
C ILE A 237 2.57 10.14 6.17
N GLY A 238 1.25 10.11 6.36
CA GLY A 238 0.64 10.33 7.67
C GLY A 238 1.24 9.39 8.71
N GLU A 239 1.65 9.94 9.86
CA GLU A 239 2.17 9.19 11.02
C GLU A 239 1.18 8.09 11.42
N THR A 240 -0.11 8.44 11.36
CA THR A 240 -1.25 7.61 11.73
C THR A 240 -2.27 7.59 10.59
N GLU A 241 -3.30 6.74 10.73
CA GLU A 241 -4.53 6.87 9.94
C GLU A 241 -5.19 8.23 10.23
N VAL A 242 -5.94 8.78 9.26
CA VAL A 242 -6.73 10.00 9.50
C VAL A 242 -7.72 9.76 10.63
N THR A 243 -7.80 10.67 11.58
CA THR A 243 -8.69 10.57 12.75
C THR A 243 -10.07 11.16 12.51
N PHE A 244 -11.03 10.88 13.40
CA PHE A 244 -12.33 11.52 13.37
C PHE A 244 -12.26 13.04 13.59
N ASP A 245 -11.38 13.53 14.46
CA ASP A 245 -11.18 14.99 14.66
C ASP A 245 -10.68 15.67 13.38
N GLU A 246 -9.75 15.04 12.68
CA GLU A 246 -9.23 15.52 11.39
C GLU A 246 -10.32 15.47 10.30
N TRP A 247 -11.10 14.39 10.24
CA TRP A 247 -12.26 14.28 9.33
C TRP A 247 -13.32 15.35 9.64
N ASP A 248 -13.63 15.58 10.91
CA ASP A 248 -14.64 16.54 11.33
C ASP A 248 -14.22 17.98 11.01
N ALA A 249 -12.92 18.29 10.99
CA ALA A 249 -12.42 19.55 10.45
C ALA A 249 -12.71 19.69 8.94
N CYS A 250 -12.60 18.61 8.17
CA CYS A 250 -12.97 18.61 6.75
C CYS A 250 -14.47 18.83 6.53
N VAL A 251 -15.32 18.22 7.36
CA VAL A 251 -16.77 18.43 7.31
C VAL A 251 -17.15 19.86 7.73
N ALA A 252 -16.51 20.40 8.77
CA ALA A 252 -16.76 21.77 9.23
C ALA A 252 -16.42 22.82 8.16
N ASP A 253 -15.42 22.54 7.33
CA ASP A 253 -14.99 23.38 6.21
C ASP A 253 -15.72 23.06 4.88
N ASP A 254 -16.78 22.23 4.92
CA ASP A 254 -17.56 21.77 3.74
C ASP A 254 -16.71 21.04 2.67
N GLY A 255 -15.55 20.51 3.07
CA GLY A 255 -14.61 19.81 2.19
C GLY A 255 -14.95 18.35 1.91
N CYS A 256 -15.56 17.70 2.90
CA CYS A 256 -15.96 16.29 2.86
C CYS A 256 -17.48 16.12 2.73
N GLY A 257 -18.14 17.19 2.27
CA GLY A 257 -19.59 17.34 2.32
C GLY A 257 -20.12 17.25 3.75
N SER A 258 -21.41 16.95 3.89
CA SER A 258 -22.07 16.73 5.19
C SER A 258 -21.99 15.28 5.67
N TYR A 259 -21.12 14.45 5.07
CA TYR A 259 -21.01 13.05 5.43
C TYR A 259 -20.28 12.89 6.77
N SER A 260 -21.01 12.39 7.77
CA SER A 260 -20.47 12.02 9.08
C SER A 260 -20.50 10.48 9.21
N PRO A 261 -19.36 9.81 9.02
CA PRO A 261 -19.27 8.36 9.20
C PRO A 261 -19.65 7.98 10.64
N PRO A 262 -20.43 6.90 10.84
CA PRO A 262 -20.77 6.43 12.18
C PRO A 262 -19.52 5.94 12.90
N ASP A 263 -19.38 6.28 14.18
CA ASP A 263 -18.30 5.82 15.07
C ASP A 263 -18.50 4.37 15.57
N ARG A 264 -19.69 3.82 15.36
CA ARG A 264 -20.07 2.42 15.65
C ARG A 264 -19.81 2.05 17.11
N ASP A 265 -20.11 2.98 18.01
CA ASP A 265 -19.94 2.85 19.47
C ASP A 265 -18.48 2.73 19.94
N TYR A 266 -17.48 2.97 19.07
CA TYR A 266 -16.06 3.04 19.46
C TYR A 266 -15.60 4.45 19.87
N GLY A 267 -16.47 5.45 19.65
CA GLY A 267 -16.19 6.86 19.87
C GLY A 267 -15.53 7.55 18.67
N ARG A 268 -15.60 8.88 18.69
CA ARG A 268 -14.93 9.78 17.74
C ARG A 268 -13.61 10.29 18.35
N GLY A 269 -13.19 11.50 17.98
CA GLY A 269 -11.97 12.10 18.52
C GLY A 269 -10.74 11.61 17.77
N THR A 270 -9.73 11.19 18.52
CA THR A 270 -8.48 10.63 17.99
C THR A 270 -8.60 9.20 17.50
N GLN A 271 -9.79 8.57 17.52
CA GLN A 271 -10.02 7.29 16.85
C GLN A 271 -9.84 7.44 15.33
N PRO A 272 -9.38 6.39 14.61
CA PRO A 272 -9.26 6.45 13.16
C PRO A 272 -10.65 6.62 12.54
N VAL A 273 -10.76 7.49 11.53
CA VAL A 273 -11.99 7.59 10.75
C VAL A 273 -12.21 6.27 10.02
N ILE A 274 -13.40 5.70 10.22
CA ILE A 274 -13.81 4.43 9.61
C ILE A 274 -15.17 4.58 8.93
N GLY A 275 -15.50 3.67 8.02
CA GLY A 275 -16.76 3.78 7.27
C GLY A 275 -16.68 4.79 6.14
N VAL A 276 -15.49 4.98 5.57
CA VAL A 276 -15.23 5.85 4.42
C VAL A 276 -14.90 5.02 3.18
N SER A 277 -15.36 5.49 2.03
CA SER A 277 -15.05 4.91 0.72
C SER A 277 -13.77 5.52 0.15
N TRP A 278 -13.28 4.97 -0.96
CA TRP A 278 -12.14 5.54 -1.67
C TRP A 278 -12.44 6.97 -2.15
N TYR A 279 -13.67 7.24 -2.59
CA TYR A 279 -14.10 8.57 -3.02
C TYR A 279 -14.16 9.57 -1.86
N ASP A 280 -14.59 9.14 -0.68
CA ASP A 280 -14.61 9.98 0.52
C ASP A 280 -13.17 10.37 0.92
N ALA A 281 -12.26 9.40 0.91
CA ALA A 281 -10.85 9.62 1.21
C ALA A 281 -10.18 10.57 0.19
N GLY A 282 -10.52 10.42 -1.10
CA GLY A 282 -10.08 11.34 -2.16
C GLY A 282 -10.63 12.76 -2.00
N ALA A 283 -11.87 12.91 -1.53
CA ALA A 283 -12.46 14.22 -1.22
C ALA A 283 -11.72 14.90 -0.07
N TYR A 284 -11.39 14.15 0.99
CA TYR A 284 -10.56 14.62 2.10
C TYR A 284 -9.18 15.09 1.63
N ALA A 285 -8.47 14.27 0.84
CA ALA A 285 -7.16 14.62 0.29
C ALA A 285 -7.22 15.91 -0.56
N SER A 286 -8.26 16.03 -1.38
CA SER A 286 -8.49 17.22 -2.22
C SER A 286 -8.78 18.46 -1.39
N TRP A 287 -9.56 18.34 -0.31
CA TRP A 287 -9.83 19.44 0.62
C TRP A 287 -8.55 19.87 1.34
N LEU A 288 -7.80 18.92 1.90
CA LEU A 288 -6.57 19.22 2.63
C LEU A 288 -5.58 19.95 1.71
N SER A 289 -5.47 19.50 0.46
CA SER A 289 -4.61 20.15 -0.53
C SER A 289 -4.97 21.61 -0.77
N ARG A 290 -6.28 21.91 -0.90
CA ARG A 290 -6.75 23.30 -1.06
C ARG A 290 -6.55 24.13 0.19
N LYS A 291 -6.71 23.52 1.38
CA LYS A 291 -6.60 24.19 2.67
C LYS A 291 -5.17 24.62 2.98
N THR A 292 -4.19 23.76 2.69
CA THR A 292 -2.78 24.00 3.05
C THR A 292 -1.96 24.56 1.89
N GLY A 293 -2.41 24.36 0.65
CA GLY A 293 -1.64 24.68 -0.56
C GLY A 293 -0.58 23.64 -0.91
N ARG A 294 -0.46 22.56 -0.13
CA ARG A 294 0.41 21.40 -0.40
C ARG A 294 -0.37 20.32 -1.16
N THR A 295 0.28 19.54 -2.03
CA THR A 295 -0.40 18.46 -2.74
C THR A 295 -0.51 17.20 -1.89
N TYR A 296 -1.71 16.90 -1.40
CA TYR A 296 -2.03 15.67 -0.69
C TYR A 296 -2.83 14.69 -1.55
N ARG A 297 -2.52 13.41 -1.42
CA ARG A 297 -3.22 12.30 -2.09
C ARG A 297 -3.22 11.04 -1.22
N LEU A 298 -3.94 10.02 -1.66
CA LEU A 298 -3.77 8.67 -1.11
C LEU A 298 -2.37 8.14 -1.49
N PRO A 299 -1.73 7.32 -0.63
CA PRO A 299 -0.49 6.63 -0.99
C PRO A 299 -0.72 5.76 -2.22
N THR A 300 0.31 5.59 -3.04
CA THR A 300 0.34 4.45 -3.98
C THR A 300 0.47 3.15 -3.18
N GLU A 301 0.09 2.03 -3.76
CA GLU A 301 0.22 0.72 -3.12
C GLU A 301 1.70 0.43 -2.76
N ALA A 302 2.61 0.87 -3.63
CA ALA A 302 4.05 0.74 -3.42
C ALA A 302 4.56 1.63 -2.29
N GLU A 303 4.17 2.90 -2.25
CA GLU A 303 4.49 3.82 -1.14
C GLU A 303 4.01 3.25 0.20
N TRP A 304 2.79 2.72 0.20
CA TRP A 304 2.20 2.12 1.39
C TRP A 304 2.99 0.90 1.87
N GLU A 305 3.34 -0.05 0.98
CA GLU A 305 4.07 -1.26 1.38
C GLU A 305 5.50 -0.93 1.85
N TYR A 306 6.17 -0.02 1.15
CA TYR A 306 7.50 0.46 1.52
C TYR A 306 7.49 1.08 2.92
N ALA A 307 6.52 1.98 3.16
CA ALA A 307 6.31 2.62 4.44
C ALA A 307 5.97 1.61 5.56
N ALA A 308 5.13 0.60 5.26
CA ALA A 308 4.73 -0.41 6.22
C ALA A 308 5.89 -1.33 6.63
N ARG A 309 6.73 -1.70 5.66
CA ARG A 309 7.89 -2.57 5.87
C ARG A 309 9.02 -1.86 6.61
N ALA A 310 9.25 -0.58 6.33
CA ALA A 310 10.27 0.22 7.01
C ALA A 310 11.62 -0.52 7.15
N ASP A 311 12.19 -0.88 5.99
CA ASP A 311 13.44 -1.65 5.81
C ASP A 311 13.44 -3.11 6.32
N THR A 312 12.29 -3.65 6.73
CA THR A 312 12.17 -5.07 7.07
C THR A 312 11.72 -5.92 5.88
N ALA A 313 12.17 -7.18 5.86
CA ALA A 313 11.77 -8.17 4.85
C ALA A 313 10.75 -9.19 5.39
N THR A 314 10.39 -9.10 6.67
CA THR A 314 9.47 -10.03 7.32
C THR A 314 8.01 -9.70 7.00
N PRO A 315 7.06 -10.63 7.22
CA PRO A 315 5.64 -10.40 6.99
C PRO A 315 5.07 -9.23 7.81
N TYR A 316 5.61 -8.99 9.01
CA TYR A 316 5.30 -7.86 9.87
C TYR A 316 6.58 -7.07 10.16
N TRP A 317 6.50 -5.75 10.34
CA TRP A 317 7.71 -4.95 10.64
C TRP A 317 8.37 -5.33 11.98
N TRP A 318 7.62 -5.99 12.87
CA TRP A 318 8.13 -6.51 14.15
C TRP A 318 8.60 -7.97 14.08
N GLY A 319 8.56 -8.63 12.91
CA GLY A 319 9.10 -9.98 12.68
C GLY A 319 8.15 -10.93 11.97
N ASP A 320 8.35 -12.24 12.19
CA ASP A 320 7.68 -13.32 11.44
C ASP A 320 6.34 -13.78 12.02
N ARG A 321 5.97 -13.29 13.20
CA ARG A 321 4.78 -13.74 13.92
C ARG A 321 3.89 -12.57 14.25
N PHE A 322 2.60 -12.79 14.01
CA PHE A 322 1.56 -11.86 14.43
C PHE A 322 1.59 -11.67 15.95
N ASP A 323 1.51 -10.43 16.39
CA ASP A 323 1.44 -10.07 17.80
C ASP A 323 0.22 -9.17 18.05
N PRO A 324 -0.85 -9.68 18.70
CA PRO A 324 -2.04 -8.90 19.00
C PRO A 324 -1.80 -7.79 20.04
N ALA A 325 -0.62 -7.74 20.67
CA ALA A 325 -0.22 -6.62 21.53
C ALA A 325 0.29 -5.42 20.71
N ILE A 326 0.70 -5.63 19.46
CA ILE A 326 1.14 -4.57 18.54
C ILE A 326 0.01 -4.18 17.58
N ALA A 327 -0.72 -5.17 17.04
CA ALA A 327 -1.84 -4.98 16.14
C ALA A 327 -3.18 -5.27 16.86
N PRO A 328 -4.03 -4.25 17.13
CA PRO A 328 -5.26 -4.44 17.88
C PRO A 328 -6.29 -5.28 17.10
N VAL A 329 -6.81 -6.33 17.73
CA VAL A 329 -7.73 -7.30 17.09
C VAL A 329 -9.20 -7.17 17.46
N ASN A 330 -9.54 -6.46 18.54
CA ASN A 330 -10.91 -6.46 19.07
C ASN A 330 -11.74 -5.24 18.65
N ALA A 331 -11.10 -4.08 18.58
CA ALA A 331 -11.72 -2.78 18.35
C ALA A 331 -10.64 -1.81 17.82
N PRO A 332 -11.02 -0.73 17.12
CA PRO A 332 -10.09 0.33 16.82
C PRO A 332 -9.68 1.05 18.10
N VAL A 333 -8.44 1.52 18.11
CA VAL A 333 -7.88 2.35 19.18
C VAL A 333 -7.29 3.62 18.57
N PRO A 334 -7.13 4.70 19.37
CA PRO A 334 -6.39 5.87 18.91
C PRO A 334 -5.01 5.46 18.37
N PRO A 335 -4.69 5.73 17.09
CA PRO A 335 -3.53 5.16 16.44
C PRO A 335 -2.22 5.71 16.99
N ASP A 336 -2.24 6.89 17.61
CA ASP A 336 -1.12 7.50 18.31
C ASP A 336 -0.61 6.68 19.51
N THR A 337 -1.45 5.80 20.05
CA THR A 337 -1.11 4.87 21.15
C THR A 337 -0.38 3.60 20.72
N LEU A 338 -0.36 3.31 19.41
CA LEU A 338 0.27 2.11 18.87
C LEU A 338 1.79 2.30 18.67
N ALA A 339 2.52 1.20 18.70
CA ALA A 339 3.95 1.20 18.45
C ALA A 339 4.24 1.67 17.02
N ALA A 340 5.25 2.52 16.89
CA ALA A 340 5.75 2.96 15.59
C ALA A 340 6.69 1.90 15.00
N ASN A 341 6.63 1.73 13.67
CA ASN A 341 7.62 0.96 12.93
C ASN A 341 8.96 1.76 12.82
N PRO A 342 10.04 1.17 12.25
CA PRO A 342 11.34 1.85 12.14
C PRO A 342 11.35 3.21 11.42
N PHE A 343 10.35 3.51 10.57
CA PHE A 343 10.20 4.83 9.94
C PHE A 343 9.42 5.83 10.81
N GLY A 344 8.96 5.43 12.00
CA GLY A 344 8.16 6.29 12.88
C GLY A 344 6.65 6.24 12.61
N LEU A 345 6.17 5.32 11.77
CA LEU A 345 4.76 5.22 11.39
C LEU A 345 4.01 4.26 12.30
N LYS A 346 2.82 4.66 12.72
CA LYS A 346 1.95 3.90 13.61
C LYS A 346 0.76 3.34 12.85
N ALA A 347 0.18 2.27 13.41
CA ALA A 347 -1.00 1.60 12.87
C ALA A 347 -0.87 1.08 11.42
N MET A 348 0.35 0.93 10.87
CA MET A 348 0.52 0.44 9.49
C MET A 348 -0.02 -0.98 9.29
N LEU A 349 -0.01 -1.83 10.33
CA LEU A 349 -0.49 -3.21 10.27
C LEU A 349 -1.50 -3.46 11.38
N GLY A 350 -2.80 -3.34 11.07
CA GLY A 350 -3.92 -3.47 11.99
C GLY A 350 -4.72 -2.19 12.14
N ASN A 351 -5.53 -2.09 13.20
CA ASN A 351 -6.44 -0.97 13.44
C ASN A 351 -7.49 -0.83 12.31
N ALA A 352 -7.29 -0.02 11.27
CA ALA A 352 -8.15 0.05 10.09
C ALA A 352 -7.41 -0.41 8.81
N ARG A 353 -8.17 -0.95 7.85
CA ARG A 353 -7.67 -1.16 6.48
C ARG A 353 -7.63 0.18 5.78
N GLU A 354 -6.59 0.41 5.01
CA GLU A 354 -6.32 1.73 4.44
C GLU A 354 -6.44 1.74 2.92
N TRP A 355 -7.22 2.70 2.39
CA TRP A 355 -7.33 2.94 0.96
C TRP A 355 -6.01 3.47 0.38
N VAL A 356 -5.62 2.90 -0.76
CA VAL A 356 -4.52 3.40 -1.59
C VAL A 356 -5.05 3.90 -2.95
N GLU A 357 -4.23 4.64 -3.67
CA GLU A 357 -4.59 5.27 -4.94
C GLU A 357 -4.88 4.26 -6.06
N ASP A 358 -4.16 3.15 -6.09
CA ASP A 358 -4.11 2.19 -7.21
C ASP A 358 -5.47 1.58 -7.58
N CYS A 359 -5.70 1.47 -8.89
CA CYS A 359 -6.69 0.56 -9.46
C CYS A 359 -6.22 -0.88 -9.26
N TYR A 360 -7.16 -1.79 -9.01
CA TYR A 360 -6.80 -3.17 -8.77
C TYR A 360 -6.20 -3.85 -10.02
N ILE A 361 -5.10 -4.57 -9.80
CA ILE A 361 -4.53 -5.55 -10.74
C ILE A 361 -4.38 -6.90 -10.04
N ASN A 362 -4.54 -7.98 -10.81
CA ASN A 362 -4.59 -9.34 -10.25
C ASN A 362 -3.29 -9.78 -9.57
N ASN A 363 -2.15 -9.27 -10.02
CA ASN A 363 -0.81 -9.63 -9.56
C ASN A 363 0.17 -8.49 -9.95
N TYR A 364 1.45 -8.66 -9.66
CA TYR A 364 2.49 -7.65 -9.92
C TYR A 364 3.29 -7.87 -11.21
N THR A 365 2.85 -8.72 -12.14
CA THR A 365 3.63 -9.04 -13.35
C THR A 365 3.98 -7.80 -14.17
N ASP A 366 3.05 -6.85 -14.25
CA ASP A 366 3.21 -5.57 -14.95
C ASP A 366 3.02 -4.36 -14.00
N ALA A 367 3.31 -4.53 -12.71
CA ALA A 367 3.21 -3.43 -11.75
C ALA A 367 4.30 -2.37 -11.98
N PRO A 368 4.02 -1.08 -11.71
CA PRO A 368 5.02 -0.03 -11.78
C PRO A 368 6.19 -0.29 -10.80
N THR A 369 7.41 0.03 -11.23
CA THR A 369 8.64 -0.21 -10.45
C THR A 369 9.27 1.09 -9.91
N ASP A 370 8.61 2.23 -10.11
CA ASP A 370 9.08 3.57 -9.77
C ASP A 370 8.26 4.24 -8.66
N GLY A 371 7.41 3.45 -7.98
CA GLY A 371 6.52 3.92 -6.93
C GLY A 371 5.24 4.60 -7.43
N SER A 372 5.05 4.76 -8.74
CA SER A 372 3.81 5.34 -9.30
C SER A 372 2.60 4.42 -9.11
N ALA A 373 1.41 5.03 -9.01
CA ALA A 373 0.16 4.29 -8.89
C ALA A 373 -0.25 3.67 -10.23
N ARG A 374 -0.88 2.49 -10.16
CA ARG A 374 -1.50 1.84 -11.30
C ARG A 374 -2.88 2.45 -11.59
N HIS A 375 -3.07 3.00 -12.79
CA HIS A 375 -4.33 3.66 -13.19
C HIS A 375 -5.09 3.01 -14.35
N ASP A 376 -4.51 2.02 -15.01
CA ASP A 376 -5.09 1.27 -16.15
C ASP A 376 -5.57 -0.14 -15.76
N GLY A 377 -5.75 -0.39 -14.46
CA GLY A 377 -6.35 -1.60 -13.90
C GLY A 377 -7.89 -1.54 -13.83
N ASP A 378 -8.48 -2.39 -12.98
CA ASP A 378 -9.91 -2.35 -12.69
C ASP A 378 -10.23 -1.23 -11.71
N CYS A 379 -10.39 0.01 -12.17
CA CYS A 379 -10.58 1.17 -11.29
C CYS A 379 -11.94 1.24 -10.58
N ALA A 380 -12.90 0.37 -10.93
CA ALA A 380 -14.11 0.18 -10.13
C ALA A 380 -13.79 -0.50 -8.79
N ARG A 381 -12.66 -1.22 -8.73
CA ARG A 381 -12.15 -1.86 -7.52
C ARG A 381 -10.78 -1.28 -7.16
N ARG A 382 -10.67 -0.80 -5.93
CA ARG A 382 -9.43 -0.24 -5.39
C ARG A 382 -8.82 -1.22 -4.41
N ILE A 383 -7.60 -0.89 -3.99
CA ILE A 383 -6.82 -1.72 -3.09
C ILE A 383 -6.96 -1.17 -1.67
N LEU A 384 -7.10 -2.09 -0.72
CA LEU A 384 -6.97 -1.85 0.72
C LEU A 384 -5.78 -2.62 1.28
N ARG A 385 -5.05 -1.98 2.19
CA ARG A 385 -3.82 -2.49 2.81
C ARG A 385 -3.94 -2.53 4.34
N GLY A 386 -2.97 -3.16 5.02
CA GLY A 386 -2.79 -3.08 6.48
C GLY A 386 -3.53 -4.10 7.34
N GLY A 387 -4.59 -4.73 6.85
CA GLY A 387 -5.47 -5.51 7.72
C GLY A 387 -6.30 -4.59 8.63
N ALA A 388 -7.01 -5.16 9.60
CA ALA A 388 -7.83 -4.37 10.51
C ALA A 388 -8.24 -5.18 11.75
N TRP A 389 -8.77 -4.50 12.76
CA TRP A 389 -9.42 -5.19 13.88
C TRP A 389 -10.50 -6.18 13.39
N GLY A 390 -10.63 -7.31 14.08
CA GLY A 390 -11.55 -8.39 13.72
C GLY A 390 -11.14 -9.22 12.49
N ARG A 391 -9.91 -9.03 11.98
CA ARG A 391 -9.33 -9.84 10.89
C ARG A 391 -8.31 -10.83 11.42
N ASP A 392 -8.04 -11.86 10.61
CA ASP A 392 -7.07 -12.89 10.96
C ASP A 392 -5.63 -12.36 10.81
N ALA A 393 -4.67 -13.06 11.41
CA ALA A 393 -3.25 -12.69 11.34
C ALA A 393 -2.76 -12.47 9.90
N ASP A 394 -3.17 -13.34 8.97
CA ASP A 394 -2.73 -13.30 7.58
C ASP A 394 -3.15 -12.01 6.83
N ASP A 395 -4.21 -11.33 7.29
CA ASP A 395 -4.67 -10.05 6.75
C ASP A 395 -3.76 -8.88 7.12
N HIS A 396 -2.96 -9.02 8.18
CA HIS A 396 -2.12 -7.97 8.75
C HIS A 396 -0.68 -7.99 8.22
N ARG A 397 -0.36 -8.90 7.28
CA ARG A 397 0.96 -8.94 6.66
C ARG A 397 1.14 -7.72 5.75
N ALA A 398 2.34 -7.17 5.69
CA ALA A 398 2.65 -6.00 4.86
C ALA A 398 2.33 -6.25 3.37
N ALA A 399 2.50 -7.49 2.89
CA ALA A 399 2.19 -7.87 1.52
C ALA A 399 0.69 -8.06 1.25
N ASN A 400 -0.19 -8.17 2.25
CA ASN A 400 -1.61 -8.52 2.06
C ASN A 400 -2.37 -7.46 1.27
N ARG A 401 -3.03 -7.87 0.18
CA ARG A 401 -3.80 -6.98 -0.70
C ARG A 401 -5.28 -7.38 -0.69
N ALA A 402 -6.15 -6.46 -0.32
CA ALA A 402 -7.60 -6.64 -0.47
C ALA A 402 -8.14 -5.84 -1.65
N ARG A 403 -9.04 -6.45 -2.42
CA ARG A 403 -9.73 -5.84 -3.56
C ARG A 403 -11.15 -5.51 -3.18
N ILE A 404 -11.52 -4.24 -3.18
CA ILE A 404 -12.86 -3.79 -2.80
C ILE A 404 -13.38 -2.76 -3.81
N ASP A 405 -14.69 -2.77 -4.06
CA ASP A 405 -15.34 -1.75 -4.88
C ASP A 405 -15.13 -0.34 -4.27
N ALA A 406 -14.73 0.62 -5.11
CA ALA A 406 -14.33 1.96 -4.69
C ALA A 406 -15.42 2.73 -3.91
N SER A 407 -16.68 2.37 -4.09
CA SER A 407 -17.84 2.99 -3.44
C SER A 407 -18.16 2.43 -2.06
N VAL A 408 -17.57 1.29 -1.68
CA VAL A 408 -17.92 0.58 -0.44
C VAL A 408 -17.41 1.37 0.77
N ARG A 409 -18.30 1.51 1.76
CA ARG A 409 -18.00 2.01 3.10
C ARG A 409 -18.17 0.86 4.09
N ASP A 410 -17.08 0.40 4.69
CA ASP A 410 -17.12 -0.68 5.69
C ASP A 410 -16.61 -0.20 7.05
N LYS A 411 -17.01 -0.92 8.11
CA LYS A 411 -16.69 -0.61 9.50
C LYS A 411 -15.21 -0.61 9.83
N VAL A 412 -14.37 -1.15 8.96
CA VAL A 412 -12.93 -1.19 9.16
C VAL A 412 -12.14 -0.43 8.10
N PHE A 413 -12.80 0.32 7.20
CA PHE A 413 -12.11 1.03 6.12
C PHE A 413 -11.86 2.48 6.52
N GLY A 414 -10.57 2.82 6.59
CA GLY A 414 -10.03 4.16 6.77
C GLY A 414 -8.99 4.47 5.69
N PHE A 415 -8.09 5.40 5.96
CA PHE A 415 -7.02 5.79 5.05
C PHE A 415 -5.97 6.64 5.78
N ARG A 416 -4.81 6.80 5.14
CA ARG A 416 -3.83 7.85 5.45
C ARG A 416 -3.45 8.59 4.18
N LEU A 417 -2.73 9.70 4.32
CA LEU A 417 -2.35 10.55 3.19
C LEU A 417 -0.84 10.53 2.94
N VAL A 418 -0.46 10.92 1.73
CA VAL A 418 0.92 11.23 1.34
C VAL A 418 1.04 12.60 0.69
N THR A 419 2.26 13.12 0.69
CA THR A 419 2.69 14.29 -0.08
C THR A 419 4.14 14.11 -0.52
N THR A 420 4.46 14.52 -1.74
CA THR A 420 5.85 14.62 -2.24
C THR A 420 6.44 16.01 -2.09
N ASP A 421 5.61 16.98 -1.73
CA ASP A 421 6.05 18.33 -1.38
C ASP A 421 6.62 18.25 0.03
N LEU A 422 7.93 18.02 0.16
CA LEU A 422 8.62 17.90 1.44
C LEU A 422 8.95 19.29 2.01
N PRO A 423 9.05 19.46 3.34
CA PRO A 423 9.62 20.68 3.90
C PRO A 423 11.05 20.87 3.38
N GLU A 424 11.44 22.11 3.10
CA GLU A 424 12.83 22.42 2.76
C GLU A 424 13.72 21.94 3.90
N ALA A 425 14.81 21.24 3.57
CA ALA A 425 15.80 20.86 4.58
C ALA A 425 16.29 22.15 5.24
N SER A 426 16.10 22.27 6.56
CA SER A 426 16.68 23.38 7.31
C SER A 426 18.19 23.30 7.15
N GLU A 427 18.77 24.25 6.41
CA GLU A 427 20.22 24.47 6.42
C GLU A 427 20.58 24.96 7.85
N GLU A 428 21.03 24.04 8.70
CA GLU A 428 21.69 24.38 9.97
C GLU A 428 23.18 24.65 9.77
#